data_AF-A0A0F8ZQ83-F1
#
_entry.id   AF-A0A0F8ZQ83-F1
#
_cell.length_a   1.000
_cell.length_b   1.000
_cell.length_c   1.000
_cell.angle_alpha   90.00
_cell.angle_beta   90.00
_cell.angle_gamma   90.00
#
_symmetry.space_group_name_H-M   'P 1'
#
loop_
_entity.id
_entity.type
_entity.pdbx_description
1 polymer ?
#
loop_
_entity_poly.entity_id
_entity_poly.type
_entity_poly.pdbx_seq_one_letter_code
_entity_poly.pdbx_strand_id
1 'polypeptide(L)'
;YIAREWDAKLGDVYAEDLKTGLSKHKGDIVTGVYNWLDVIFDFANGSYEDCPWTILRKYVNRWDLVAKFPAHADTIRGMQISPETKRHRLGHIINEINEDLIPLYTFYHKKTAALPNGRTTLFLDSDTVLFDGDLPYKRVPVGRIASDEQIDSPFAYSISMDLLPIQKVYNALCSAVTTNQAAFGVQNILIPREASVAITQLTEGLNAIYYDPSATQGAKPEALNLLMNKREVFEWIEYLEQKMAQISGVNETIQGQPEANLKSGTALAFVASQALVFISPLSRSYHALISDTWTGILDILKEYATTPRMILISGLANKGEAKNFTNKDIATIDRVIVEDGNPLTQTLAGRIQIAQDLVQAGLA
;
A
#
# COMPACT_ATOMS: atom_id res chain seq x y z
N TYR A 1 6.97 -3.08 -1.17
CA TYR A 1 8.21 -3.89 -1.14
C TYR A 1 9.35 -3.04 -0.64
N ILE A 2 10.32 -3.64 0.06
CA ILE A 2 11.51 -2.95 0.56
C ILE A 2 12.73 -3.62 -0.07
N ALA A 3 13.51 -2.88 -0.85
CA ALA A 3 14.80 -3.33 -1.36
C ALA A 3 15.93 -2.78 -0.50
N ARG A 4 16.99 -3.55 -0.32
CA ARG A 4 18.16 -3.23 0.50
C ARG A 4 19.42 -3.38 -0.33
N GLU A 5 20.10 -2.28 -0.63
CA GLU A 5 21.28 -2.32 -1.50
C GLU A 5 22.48 -1.71 -0.79
N TRP A 6 23.67 -2.22 -1.09
CA TRP A 6 24.92 -1.61 -0.66
C TRP A 6 25.36 -0.55 -1.66
N ASP A 7 25.55 0.69 -1.21
CA ASP A 7 26.16 1.74 -2.03
C ASP A 7 27.58 2.01 -1.51
N ALA A 8 28.58 1.60 -2.30
CA ALA A 8 29.99 1.78 -1.96
C ALA A 8 30.47 3.24 -1.98
N LYS A 9 29.68 4.18 -2.51
CA LYS A 9 30.03 5.62 -2.56
C LYS A 9 29.55 6.40 -1.33
N LEU A 10 28.69 5.83 -0.52
CA LEU A 10 28.19 6.49 0.70
C LEU A 10 29.16 6.35 1.88
N GLY A 11 28.96 7.20 2.89
CA GLY A 11 29.77 7.22 4.10
C GLY A 11 31.08 8.00 3.98
N ASP A 12 31.84 8.03 5.08
CA ASP A 12 33.09 8.78 5.16
C ASP A 12 34.15 8.23 4.21
N VAL A 13 35.00 9.11 3.68
CA VAL A 13 36.21 8.71 2.95
C VAL A 13 37.19 8.09 3.93
N TYR A 14 37.64 6.86 3.67
CA TYR A 14 38.61 6.17 4.54
C TYR A 14 39.98 5.97 3.90
N ALA A 15 40.07 6.03 2.57
CA ALA A 15 41.32 5.93 1.83
C ALA A 15 41.19 6.61 0.45
N GLU A 16 42.29 7.10 -0.10
CA GLU A 16 42.36 7.49 -1.51
C GLU A 16 43.15 6.43 -2.27
N ASP A 17 42.64 6.01 -3.43
CA ASP A 17 43.33 5.04 -4.26
C ASP A 17 44.55 5.69 -4.95
N LEU A 18 45.75 5.30 -4.53
CA LEU A 18 47.04 5.84 -5.00
C LEU A 18 47.28 5.74 -6.52
N LYS A 19 46.49 4.93 -7.24
CA LYS A 19 46.60 4.75 -8.70
C LYS A 19 45.54 5.49 -9.51
N THR A 20 44.35 5.72 -8.96
CA THR A 20 43.21 6.28 -9.68
C THR A 20 42.79 7.66 -9.16
N GLY A 21 43.30 8.08 -8.00
CA GLY A 21 42.93 9.35 -7.35
C GLY A 21 41.49 9.39 -6.84
N LEU A 22 40.77 8.25 -6.87
CA LEU A 22 39.40 8.16 -6.41
C LEU A 22 39.35 7.92 -4.90
N SER A 23 38.56 8.74 -4.21
CA SER A 23 38.26 8.56 -2.78
C SER A 23 37.44 7.28 -2.58
N LYS A 24 37.95 6.36 -1.76
CA LYS A 24 37.23 5.17 -1.29
C LYS A 24 36.41 5.55 -0.05
N HIS A 25 35.11 5.40 -0.18
CA HIS A 25 34.17 5.61 0.90
C HIS A 25 33.89 4.31 1.66
N LYS A 26 33.48 4.41 2.92
CA LYS A 26 33.16 3.23 3.75
C LYS A 26 31.96 2.42 3.23
N GLY A 27 31.20 2.97 2.29
CA GLY A 27 29.92 2.48 1.81
C GLY A 27 28.81 2.69 2.83
N ASP A 28 27.54 2.58 2.42
CA ASP A 28 26.44 2.40 3.37
C ASP A 28 25.25 1.70 2.74
N ILE A 29 24.30 1.27 3.58
CA ILE A 29 23.08 0.64 3.10
C ILE A 29 22.07 1.69 2.65
N VAL A 30 21.51 1.47 1.47
CA VAL A 30 20.37 2.22 0.95
C VAL A 30 19.15 1.32 0.95
N THR A 31 18.10 1.76 1.63
CA THR A 31 16.79 1.12 1.56
C THR A 31 15.87 1.86 0.62
N GLY A 32 15.28 1.15 -0.34
CA GLY A 32 14.29 1.68 -1.27
C GLY A 32 12.91 1.10 -1.01
N VAL A 33 11.88 1.96 -1.02
CA VAL A 33 10.48 1.51 -0.99
C VAL A 33 9.95 1.46 -2.42
N TYR A 34 9.40 0.32 -2.80
CA TYR A 34 8.83 0.07 -4.11
C TYR A 34 7.33 -0.19 -3.99
N ASN A 35 6.58 0.48 -4.86
CA ASN A 35 5.19 0.18 -5.10
C ASN A 35 5.06 -1.20 -5.75
N TRP A 36 3.96 -1.91 -5.52
CA TRP A 36 3.71 -3.22 -6.11
C TRP A 36 3.66 -3.18 -7.65
N LEU A 37 3.26 -2.05 -8.24
CA LEU A 37 3.28 -1.82 -9.70
C LEU A 37 4.69 -1.68 -10.30
N ASP A 38 5.70 -1.50 -9.46
CA ASP A 38 7.11 -1.38 -9.85
C ASP A 38 7.91 -2.66 -9.51
N VAL A 39 7.21 -3.73 -9.10
CA VAL A 39 7.82 -5.03 -8.81
C VAL A 39 7.21 -6.07 -9.73
N ILE A 40 8.05 -6.70 -10.54
CA ILE A 40 7.66 -7.69 -11.54
C ILE A 40 8.24 -9.03 -11.10
N PHE A 41 7.43 -10.07 -11.13
CA PHE A 41 7.79 -11.43 -10.80
C PHE A 41 6.95 -12.38 -11.64
N ASP A 42 7.29 -13.66 -11.60
CA ASP A 42 6.58 -14.69 -12.34
C ASP A 42 5.18 -14.92 -11.76
N PHE A 43 4.15 -14.61 -12.56
CA PHE A 43 2.74 -14.75 -12.16
C PHE A 43 2.23 -16.19 -12.27
N ALA A 44 2.98 -17.10 -12.91
CA ALA A 44 2.53 -18.48 -13.14
C ALA A 44 2.77 -19.41 -11.93
N ASN A 45 3.52 -18.96 -10.92
CA ASN A 45 3.79 -19.76 -9.72
C ASN A 45 2.60 -19.77 -8.76
N GLY A 46 2.42 -20.88 -8.04
CA GLY A 46 1.35 -21.03 -7.04
C GLY A 46 1.58 -20.23 -5.75
N SER A 47 2.79 -19.72 -5.51
CA SER A 47 3.11 -18.86 -4.38
C SER A 47 4.23 -17.87 -4.73
N TYR A 48 4.32 -16.78 -4.00
CA TYR A 48 5.41 -15.81 -4.17
C TYR A 48 6.76 -16.30 -3.63
N GLU A 49 6.74 -17.17 -2.61
CA GLU A 49 7.97 -17.72 -2.05
C GLU A 49 8.70 -18.61 -3.06
N ASP A 50 7.93 -19.27 -3.94
CA ASP A 50 8.44 -20.12 -5.01
C ASP A 50 8.97 -19.33 -6.21
N CYS A 51 8.62 -18.04 -6.34
CA CYS A 51 9.11 -17.21 -7.43
C CYS A 51 10.66 -17.16 -7.42
N PRO A 52 11.35 -17.67 -8.45
CA PRO A 52 12.80 -17.75 -8.45
C PRO A 52 13.48 -16.40 -8.69
N TRP A 53 12.76 -15.44 -9.26
CA TRP A 53 13.29 -14.12 -9.59
C TRP A 53 12.29 -12.99 -9.31
N THR A 54 12.83 -11.78 -9.22
CA THR A 54 12.07 -10.54 -9.07
C THR A 54 12.81 -9.41 -9.77
N ILE A 55 12.08 -8.55 -10.47
CA ILE A 55 12.59 -7.34 -11.13
C ILE A 55 12.00 -6.14 -10.40
N LEU A 56 12.87 -5.19 -10.06
CA LEU A 56 12.47 -3.89 -9.52
C LEU A 56 12.62 -2.83 -10.60
N ARG A 57 11.61 -1.98 -10.77
CA ARG A 57 11.68 -0.80 -11.63
C ARG A 57 11.84 0.45 -10.79
N LYS A 58 12.83 1.28 -11.12
CA LYS A 58 13.02 2.61 -10.52
C LYS A 58 13.26 3.65 -11.60
N TYR A 59 12.56 4.77 -11.54
CA TYR A 59 12.87 5.90 -12.42
C TYR A 59 14.06 6.68 -11.85
N VAL A 60 15.12 6.80 -12.64
CA VAL A 60 16.36 7.48 -12.27
C VAL A 60 16.66 8.60 -13.26
N ASN A 61 17.42 9.60 -12.82
CA ASN A 61 17.85 10.67 -13.71
C ASN A 61 18.82 10.11 -14.76
N ARG A 62 18.55 10.40 -16.03
CA ARG A 62 19.34 9.99 -17.19
C ARG A 62 20.80 10.42 -17.06
N TRP A 63 21.04 11.66 -16.65
CA TRP A 63 22.38 12.25 -16.58
C TRP A 63 23.22 11.63 -15.46
N ASP A 64 22.59 11.34 -14.31
CA ASP A 64 23.23 10.60 -13.23
C ASP A 64 23.63 9.18 -13.68
N LEU A 65 22.78 8.53 -14.49
CA LEU A 65 23.07 7.21 -15.01
C LEU A 65 24.21 7.22 -16.04
N VAL A 66 24.25 8.22 -16.91
CA VAL A 66 25.36 8.46 -17.85
C VAL A 66 26.69 8.63 -17.09
N ALA A 67 26.68 9.38 -16.00
CA ALA A 67 27.86 9.57 -15.16
C ALA A 67 28.29 8.27 -14.45
N LYS A 68 27.32 7.40 -14.08
CA LYS A 68 27.59 6.10 -13.45
C LYS A 68 28.09 5.04 -14.42
N PHE A 69 27.60 5.03 -15.67
CA PHE A 69 27.95 4.05 -16.70
C PHE A 69 28.46 4.73 -17.98
N PRO A 70 29.70 5.28 -17.98
CA PRO A 70 30.25 5.99 -19.14
C PRO A 70 30.32 5.15 -20.42
N ALA A 71 30.49 3.82 -20.29
CA ALA A 71 30.56 2.90 -21.43
C ALA A 71 29.25 2.82 -22.22
N HIS A 72 28.11 3.12 -21.60
CA HIS A 72 26.79 3.09 -22.22
C HIS A 72 26.20 4.51 -22.39
N ALA A 73 27.03 5.55 -22.29
CA ALA A 73 26.57 6.94 -22.26
C ALA A 73 25.74 7.33 -23.50
N ASP A 74 26.18 6.93 -24.70
CA ASP A 74 25.51 7.30 -25.95
C ASP A 74 24.16 6.60 -26.09
N THR A 75 24.07 5.32 -25.71
CA THR A 75 22.82 4.55 -25.68
C THR A 75 21.83 5.12 -24.67
N ILE A 76 22.29 5.46 -23.47
CA ILE A 76 21.45 6.04 -22.41
C ILE A 76 20.89 7.42 -22.83
N ARG A 77 21.71 8.25 -23.50
CA ARG A 77 21.28 9.56 -24.01
C ARG A 77 20.27 9.44 -25.15
N GLY A 78 20.46 8.47 -26.03
CA GLY A 78 19.57 8.20 -27.17
C GLY A 78 18.27 7.50 -26.81
N MET A 79 18.13 6.99 -25.58
CA MET A 79 16.95 6.22 -25.16
C MET A 79 15.68 7.08 -25.18
N GLN A 80 14.71 6.62 -25.97
CA GLN A 80 13.34 7.13 -25.97
C GLN A 80 12.44 6.25 -25.10
N ILE A 81 11.64 6.89 -24.25
CA ILE A 81 10.71 6.19 -23.36
C ILE A 81 9.36 6.10 -24.07
N SER A 82 8.82 4.88 -24.21
CA SER A 82 7.47 4.69 -24.77
C SER A 82 6.43 5.44 -23.92
N PRO A 83 5.43 6.11 -24.54
CA PRO A 83 4.33 6.77 -23.82
C PRO A 83 3.51 5.84 -22.92
N GLU A 84 3.49 4.54 -23.21
CA GLU A 84 2.77 3.53 -22.41
C GLU A 84 3.52 3.18 -21.11
N THR A 85 4.84 3.38 -21.08
CA THR A 85 5.69 3.22 -19.88
C THR A 85 5.56 4.42 -18.93
N LYS A 86 4.57 5.30 -19.12
CA LYS A 86 4.29 6.40 -18.20
C LYS A 86 3.85 5.84 -16.86
N ARG A 87 4.58 6.26 -15.82
CA ARG A 87 4.44 5.93 -14.39
C ARG A 87 3.00 5.53 -14.04
N HIS A 88 2.77 4.25 -13.77
CA HIS A 88 1.53 3.79 -13.18
C HIS A 88 1.45 4.30 -11.72
N ARG A 89 1.04 5.56 -11.55
CA ARG A 89 0.64 6.09 -10.26
C ARG A 89 -0.84 5.79 -10.07
N LEU A 90 -1.20 5.21 -8.92
CA LEU A 90 -2.59 5.03 -8.54
C LEU A 90 -3.31 6.38 -8.61
N GLY A 91 -4.41 6.45 -9.37
CA GLY A 91 -5.37 7.56 -9.34
C GLY A 91 -5.25 8.63 -10.42
N HIS A 92 -4.09 8.83 -11.07
CA HIS A 92 -3.98 9.82 -12.15
C HIS A 92 -2.97 9.39 -13.23
N ILE A 93 -3.42 9.34 -14.48
CA ILE A 93 -2.52 9.43 -15.63
C ILE A 93 -2.01 10.88 -15.66
N ILE A 94 -0.93 11.15 -14.93
CA ILE A 94 -0.24 12.41 -15.07
C ILE A 94 0.52 12.33 -16.40
N ASN A 95 -0.01 13.01 -17.42
CA ASN A 95 0.65 13.18 -18.72
C ASN A 95 1.86 14.14 -18.63
N GLU A 96 2.63 14.09 -17.55
CA GLU A 96 3.91 14.80 -17.46
C GLU A 96 4.93 14.01 -18.27
N ILE A 97 5.32 14.57 -19.41
CA ILE A 97 6.45 14.09 -20.18
C ILE A 97 7.69 14.58 -19.43
N ASN A 98 8.38 13.66 -18.76
CA ASN A 98 9.70 13.92 -18.19
C ASN A 98 10.71 13.02 -18.89
N GLU A 99 11.39 13.57 -19.88
CA GLU A 99 12.37 12.85 -20.69
C GLU A 99 13.66 12.55 -19.92
N ASP A 100 13.96 13.29 -18.86
CA ASP A 100 15.15 13.08 -18.05
C ASP A 100 15.05 11.88 -17.11
N LEU A 101 13.85 11.33 -16.89
CA LEU A 101 13.62 10.21 -16.00
C LEU A 101 13.43 8.91 -16.76
N ILE A 102 14.48 8.09 -16.83
CA ILE A 102 14.47 6.78 -17.49
C ILE A 102 14.19 5.65 -16.49
N PRO A 103 13.47 4.58 -16.89
CA PRO A 103 13.30 3.40 -16.06
C PRO A 103 14.59 2.58 -16.01
N LEU A 104 15.07 2.29 -14.81
CA LEU A 104 16.11 1.32 -14.53
C LEU A 104 15.48 0.07 -13.95
N TYR A 105 15.76 -1.08 -14.55
CA TYR A 105 15.32 -2.38 -14.10
C TYR A 105 16.47 -3.11 -13.42
N THR A 106 16.22 -3.58 -12.20
CA THR A 106 17.13 -4.43 -11.43
C THR A 106 16.51 -5.81 -11.30
N PHE A 107 17.04 -6.77 -12.05
CA PHE A 107 16.68 -8.18 -11.94
C PHE A 107 17.50 -8.85 -10.86
N TYR A 108 16.83 -9.58 -9.97
CA TYR A 108 17.42 -10.46 -8.98
C TYR A 108 16.90 -11.88 -9.16
N HIS A 109 17.81 -12.86 -9.22
CA HIS A 109 17.51 -14.28 -9.24
C HIS A 109 18.08 -14.98 -8.02
N LYS A 110 17.26 -15.82 -7.37
CA LYS A 110 17.65 -16.64 -6.22
C LYS A 110 18.72 -17.66 -6.62
N LYS A 111 19.51 -18.12 -5.65
CA LYS A 111 20.42 -19.24 -5.83
C LYS A 111 19.60 -20.51 -6.05
N THR A 112 19.77 -21.18 -7.18
CA THR A 112 19.03 -22.39 -7.56
C THR A 112 19.99 -23.43 -8.14
N ALA A 113 19.51 -24.66 -8.38
CA ALA A 113 20.34 -25.68 -9.01
C ALA A 113 20.87 -25.27 -10.39
N ALA A 114 20.10 -24.46 -11.14
CA ALA A 114 20.49 -23.94 -12.45
C ALA A 114 21.41 -22.71 -12.36
N LEU A 115 21.28 -21.90 -11.30
CA LEU A 115 22.09 -20.71 -11.02
C LEU A 115 22.62 -20.76 -9.58
N PRO A 116 23.71 -21.52 -9.31
CA PRO A 116 24.20 -21.74 -7.94
C PRO A 116 24.61 -20.46 -7.22
N ASN A 117 25.15 -19.48 -7.95
CA ASN A 117 25.55 -18.18 -7.39
C ASN A 117 24.42 -17.14 -7.42
N GLY A 118 23.25 -17.47 -7.97
CA GLY A 118 22.20 -16.49 -8.27
C GLY A 118 22.63 -15.56 -9.41
N ARG A 119 21.84 -14.53 -9.68
CA ARG A 119 22.17 -13.54 -10.73
C ARG A 119 21.58 -12.19 -10.40
N THR A 120 22.30 -11.13 -10.74
CA THR A 120 21.82 -9.75 -10.72
C THR A 120 22.11 -9.10 -12.06
N THR A 121 21.10 -8.47 -12.65
CA THR A 121 21.23 -7.77 -13.94
C THR A 121 20.59 -6.39 -13.84
N LEU A 122 21.34 -5.35 -14.23
CA LEU A 122 20.84 -3.98 -14.39
C LEU A 122 20.66 -3.70 -15.88
N PHE A 123 19.45 -3.33 -16.28
CA PHE A 123 19.14 -3.05 -17.68
C PHE A 123 18.09 -1.94 -17.81
N LEU A 124 18.00 -1.34 -18.99
CA LEU A 124 17.07 -0.24 -19.26
C LEU A 124 15.94 -0.67 -20.20
N ASP A 125 16.27 -1.48 -21.19
CA ASP A 125 15.36 -2.09 -22.16
C ASP A 125 15.87 -3.50 -22.54
N SER A 126 15.27 -4.12 -23.55
CA SER A 126 15.66 -5.45 -24.02
C SER A 126 17.08 -5.52 -24.59
N ASP A 127 17.65 -4.40 -25.02
CA ASP A 127 18.87 -4.34 -25.83
C ASP A 127 20.05 -3.72 -25.04
N THR A 128 19.75 -3.02 -23.94
CA THR A 128 20.70 -2.23 -23.15
C THR A 128 20.84 -2.80 -21.74
N VAL A 129 21.80 -3.72 -21.59
CA VAL A 129 22.24 -4.24 -20.30
C VAL A 129 23.43 -3.42 -19.81
N LEU A 130 23.32 -2.84 -18.62
CA LEU A 130 24.36 -2.01 -17.98
C LEU A 130 25.32 -2.83 -17.13
N PHE A 131 24.80 -3.87 -16.49
CA PHE A 131 25.56 -4.76 -15.63
C PHE A 131 24.89 -6.13 -15.60
N ASP A 132 25.70 -7.18 -15.61
CA ASP A 132 25.23 -8.56 -15.47
C ASP A 132 26.29 -9.38 -14.74
N GLY A 133 25.89 -10.05 -13.67
CA GLY A 133 26.81 -10.83 -12.84
C GLY A 133 26.11 -11.64 -11.76
N ASP A 134 26.91 -12.23 -10.88
CA ASP A 134 26.43 -13.05 -9.77
C ASP A 134 25.67 -12.20 -8.73
N LEU A 135 24.78 -12.84 -7.96
CA LEU A 135 24.08 -12.16 -6.87
C LEU A 135 25.09 -11.76 -5.78
N PRO A 136 25.28 -10.45 -5.51
CA PRO A 136 26.31 -9.98 -4.58
C PRO A 136 25.93 -10.18 -3.10
N TYR A 137 24.73 -10.70 -2.84
CA TYR A 137 24.19 -10.85 -1.50
C TYR A 137 23.92 -12.32 -1.18
N LYS A 138 23.94 -12.65 0.11
CA LYS A 138 23.54 -13.98 0.60
C LYS A 138 22.14 -14.40 0.16
N ARG A 139 21.18 -13.47 0.18
CA ARG A 139 19.77 -13.65 -0.19
C ARG A 139 19.31 -12.51 -1.11
N VAL A 140 18.23 -12.72 -1.86
CA VAL A 140 17.62 -11.66 -2.68
C VAL A 140 17.22 -10.50 -1.76
N PRO A 141 17.66 -9.27 -2.03
CA PRO A 141 17.55 -8.16 -1.07
C PRO A 141 16.16 -7.51 -1.01
N VAL A 142 15.10 -8.22 -1.41
CA VAL A 142 13.75 -7.67 -1.57
C VAL A 142 12.79 -8.32 -0.59
N GLY A 143 12.25 -7.53 0.33
CA GLY A 143 11.19 -7.93 1.25
C GLY A 143 9.81 -7.51 0.74
N ARG A 144 8.81 -8.39 0.88
CA ARG A 144 7.40 -8.11 0.55
C ARG A 144 6.58 -7.97 1.82
N ILE A 145 5.61 -7.05 1.78
CA ILE A 145 4.51 -7.00 2.74
C ILE A 145 3.22 -7.34 2.01
N ALA A 146 2.48 -8.29 2.55
CA ALA A 146 1.19 -8.76 2.06
C ALA A 146 0.31 -9.09 3.26
N SER A 147 -0.93 -8.59 3.29
CA SER A 147 -1.83 -8.86 4.42
C SER A 147 -2.16 -10.34 4.51
N ASP A 148 -2.36 -10.97 3.36
CA ASP A 148 -2.57 -12.40 3.19
C ASP A 148 -2.11 -12.81 1.77
N GLU A 149 -2.09 -14.10 1.48
CA GLU A 149 -1.74 -14.66 0.17
C GLU A 149 -3.00 -15.14 -0.56
N GLN A 150 -3.05 -14.91 -1.88
CA GLN A 150 -4.07 -15.53 -2.70
C GLN A 150 -3.73 -17.00 -2.92
N ILE A 151 -4.70 -17.89 -2.75
CA ILE A 151 -4.53 -19.33 -2.99
C ILE A 151 -4.17 -19.57 -4.47
N ASP A 152 -3.19 -20.45 -4.70
CA ASP A 152 -2.69 -20.86 -6.03
C ASP A 152 -2.22 -19.69 -6.91
N SER A 153 -1.71 -18.63 -6.28
CA SER A 153 -1.31 -17.41 -6.95
C SER A 153 -0.19 -16.71 -6.18
N PRO A 154 0.75 -16.01 -6.85
CA PRO A 154 1.80 -15.28 -6.17
C PRO A 154 1.32 -13.87 -5.73
N PHE A 155 0.05 -13.53 -5.96
CA PHE A 155 -0.51 -12.23 -5.62
C PHE A 155 -0.95 -12.14 -4.15
N ALA A 156 -0.80 -10.94 -3.59
CA ALA A 156 -1.28 -10.64 -2.25
C ALA A 156 -2.81 -10.53 -2.23
N TYR A 157 -3.39 -10.94 -1.11
CA TYR A 157 -4.80 -10.83 -0.82
C TYR A 157 -5.05 -9.84 0.32
N SER A 158 -6.21 -9.18 0.28
CA SER A 158 -6.67 -8.35 1.39
C SER A 158 -8.18 -8.42 1.50
N ILE A 159 -8.70 -8.11 2.69
CA ILE A 159 -10.13 -8.05 2.96
C ILE A 159 -10.84 -7.03 2.06
N SER A 160 -10.12 -6.01 1.56
CA SER A 160 -10.67 -5.06 0.59
C SER A 160 -11.09 -5.71 -0.73
N MET A 161 -10.49 -6.85 -1.11
CA MET A 161 -10.90 -7.62 -2.30
C MET A 161 -12.29 -8.23 -2.12
N ASP A 162 -12.62 -8.73 -0.91
CA ASP A 162 -13.96 -9.22 -0.56
C ASP A 162 -15.01 -8.09 -0.50
N LEU A 163 -14.59 -6.91 -0.07
CA LEU A 163 -15.46 -5.74 0.02
C LEU A 163 -15.76 -5.12 -1.36
N LEU A 164 -14.88 -5.31 -2.34
CA LEU A 164 -14.99 -4.72 -3.68
C LEU A 164 -16.33 -5.02 -4.40
N PRO A 165 -16.82 -6.27 -4.49
CA PRO A 165 -18.11 -6.55 -5.13
C PRO A 165 -19.27 -5.84 -4.42
N ILE A 166 -19.27 -5.81 -3.08
CA ILE A 166 -20.30 -5.14 -2.29
C ILE A 166 -20.25 -3.62 -2.52
N GLN A 167 -19.06 -3.03 -2.51
CA GLN A 167 -18.85 -1.61 -2.77
C GLN A 167 -19.34 -1.20 -4.17
N LYS A 168 -19.16 -2.05 -5.20
CA LYS A 168 -19.69 -1.78 -6.55
C LYS A 168 -21.21 -1.69 -6.57
N VAL A 169 -21.89 -2.61 -5.88
CA VAL A 169 -23.35 -2.61 -5.77
C VAL A 169 -23.82 -1.39 -4.97
N TYR A 170 -23.19 -1.11 -3.83
CA TYR A 170 -23.46 0.07 -3.02
C TYR A 170 -23.35 1.36 -3.84
N ASN A 171 -22.25 1.54 -4.59
CA ASN A 171 -22.04 2.71 -5.44
C ASN A 171 -23.12 2.84 -6.52
N ALA A 172 -23.51 1.73 -7.15
CA ALA A 172 -24.55 1.74 -8.18
C ALA A 172 -25.92 2.15 -7.61
N LEU A 173 -26.27 1.66 -6.41
CA LEU A 173 -27.52 2.00 -5.74
C LEU A 173 -27.54 3.47 -5.30
N CYS A 174 -26.46 3.95 -4.69
CA CYS A 174 -26.32 5.35 -4.31
C CYS A 174 -26.42 6.26 -5.54
N SER A 175 -25.73 5.93 -6.64
CA SER A 175 -25.88 6.67 -7.90
C SER A 175 -27.31 6.66 -8.42
N ALA A 176 -28.00 5.51 -8.43
CA ALA A 176 -29.39 5.44 -8.87
C ALA A 176 -30.33 6.29 -8.00
N VAL A 177 -30.18 6.23 -6.67
CA VAL A 177 -30.95 7.04 -5.72
C VAL A 177 -30.71 8.53 -5.98
N THR A 178 -29.45 8.95 -6.10
CA THR A 178 -29.08 10.35 -6.37
C THR A 178 -29.62 10.81 -7.72
N THR A 179 -29.50 10.00 -8.78
CA THR A 179 -30.04 10.32 -10.11
C THR A 179 -31.56 10.46 -10.07
N ASN A 180 -32.26 9.55 -9.40
CA ASN A 180 -33.72 9.60 -9.27
C ASN A 180 -34.18 10.84 -8.47
N GLN A 181 -33.49 11.19 -7.39
CA GLN A 181 -33.79 12.40 -6.61
C GLN A 181 -33.51 13.67 -7.41
N ALA A 182 -32.39 13.73 -8.13
CA ALA A 182 -32.07 14.86 -9.01
C ALA A 182 -33.13 15.04 -10.11
N ALA A 183 -33.59 13.93 -10.71
CA ALA A 183 -34.64 13.95 -11.72
C ALA A 183 -36.02 14.30 -11.13
N PHE A 184 -36.34 13.86 -9.90
CA PHE A 184 -37.58 14.23 -9.20
C PHE A 184 -37.61 15.70 -8.78
N GLY A 185 -36.44 16.32 -8.51
CA GLY A 185 -36.32 17.76 -8.32
C GLY A 185 -36.82 18.58 -9.51
N VAL A 186 -36.83 17.99 -10.71
CA VAL A 186 -37.47 18.56 -11.90
C VAL A 186 -38.96 18.18 -11.88
N GLN A 187 -39.76 18.99 -11.20
CA GLN A 187 -41.20 18.75 -11.10
C GLN A 187 -41.87 19.02 -12.46
N ASN A 188 -42.66 18.06 -12.94
CA ASN A 188 -43.50 18.25 -14.13
C ASN A 188 -44.92 18.60 -13.69
N ILE A 189 -45.45 19.71 -14.18
CA ILE A 189 -46.81 20.16 -13.86
C ILE A 189 -47.76 19.73 -14.97
N LEU A 190 -48.83 19.03 -14.59
CA LEU A 190 -49.89 18.59 -15.49
C LEU A 190 -50.90 19.73 -15.69
N ILE A 191 -51.09 20.15 -16.93
CA ILE A 191 -52.02 21.24 -17.27
C ILE A 191 -53.08 20.68 -18.24
N PRO A 192 -54.38 20.69 -17.90
CA PRO A 192 -55.41 20.33 -18.86
C PRO A 192 -55.40 21.36 -20.01
N ARG A 193 -55.54 20.91 -21.26
CA ARG A 193 -55.45 21.80 -22.45
C ARG A 193 -56.41 22.98 -22.44
N GLU A 194 -57.50 22.89 -21.68
CA GLU A 194 -58.48 23.98 -21.52
C GLU A 194 -58.13 24.97 -20.40
N ALA A 195 -57.11 24.71 -19.58
CA ALA A 195 -56.62 25.67 -18.60
C ALA A 195 -55.66 26.67 -19.26
N SER A 196 -56.10 27.94 -19.31
CA SER A 196 -55.30 29.08 -19.78
C SER A 196 -54.20 29.46 -18.79
N VAL A 197 -53.20 28.59 -18.60
CA VAL A 197 -51.98 28.91 -17.84
C VAL A 197 -50.94 29.49 -18.80
N ALA A 198 -50.53 30.73 -18.56
CA ALA A 198 -49.55 31.41 -19.40
C ALA A 198 -48.14 30.83 -19.16
N ILE A 199 -47.42 30.52 -20.24
CA ILE A 199 -46.07 29.93 -20.23
C ILE A 199 -45.06 30.77 -19.42
N THR A 200 -45.31 32.09 -19.29
CA THR A 200 -44.50 33.00 -18.47
C THR A 200 -44.53 32.67 -16.97
N GLN A 201 -45.54 31.95 -16.48
CA GLN A 201 -45.64 31.50 -15.09
C GLN A 201 -44.88 30.19 -14.80
N LEU A 202 -44.29 29.54 -15.82
CA LEU A 202 -43.54 28.28 -15.70
C LEU A 202 -42.01 28.48 -15.78
N THR A 203 -41.55 29.72 -15.61
CA THR A 203 -40.14 30.08 -15.64
C THR A 203 -39.43 29.45 -14.42
N GLU A 204 -38.24 28.87 -14.62
CA GLU A 204 -37.41 28.13 -13.62
C GLU A 204 -37.47 26.59 -13.65
N GLY A 205 -37.60 25.97 -14.82
CA GLY A 205 -37.16 24.58 -15.03
C GLY A 205 -38.22 23.49 -14.83
N LEU A 206 -39.51 23.85 -14.89
CA LEU A 206 -40.64 22.93 -14.82
C LEU A 206 -41.13 22.60 -16.24
N ASN A 207 -41.29 21.31 -16.59
CA ASN A 207 -41.89 20.95 -17.87
C ASN A 207 -43.41 20.77 -17.73
N ALA A 208 -44.17 21.34 -18.67
CA ALA A 208 -45.62 21.20 -18.72
C ALA A 208 -46.03 20.07 -19.67
N ILE A 209 -46.90 19.16 -19.19
CA ILE A 209 -47.50 18.10 -20.00
C ILE A 209 -48.99 18.40 -20.17
N TYR A 210 -49.41 18.62 -21.42
CA TYR A 210 -50.79 18.95 -21.77
C TYR A 210 -51.61 17.70 -22.07
N TYR A 211 -52.74 17.50 -21.39
CA TYR A 211 -53.66 16.38 -21.64
C TYR A 211 -55.10 16.85 -21.94
N ASP A 212 -55.84 16.01 -22.66
CA ASP A 212 -57.24 16.25 -23.06
C ASP A 212 -58.19 15.47 -22.13
N PRO A 213 -59.06 16.15 -21.36
CA PRO A 213 -59.98 15.51 -20.42
C PRO A 213 -61.18 14.79 -21.08
N SER A 214 -61.37 14.92 -22.41
CA SER A 214 -62.56 14.40 -23.11
C SER A 214 -62.43 12.96 -23.65
N ALA A 215 -61.21 12.41 -23.72
CA ALA A 215 -60.96 11.16 -24.45
C ALA A 215 -61.20 9.87 -23.63
N THR A 216 -61.25 9.90 -22.28
CA THR A 216 -61.55 8.71 -21.47
C THR A 216 -62.00 9.12 -20.06
N GLN A 217 -63.14 8.59 -19.61
CA GLN A 217 -63.75 8.87 -18.29
C GLN A 217 -62.72 8.94 -17.15
N GLY A 218 -62.46 10.15 -16.64
CA GLY A 218 -61.84 10.35 -15.32
C GLY A 218 -60.40 9.86 -15.15
N ALA A 219 -59.75 9.35 -16.20
CA ALA A 219 -58.35 8.95 -16.15
C ALA A 219 -57.50 10.23 -16.19
N LYS A 220 -57.30 10.84 -15.03
CA LYS A 220 -56.17 11.75 -14.81
C LYS A 220 -54.92 11.02 -15.34
N PRO A 221 -54.07 11.63 -16.17
CA PRO A 221 -52.76 11.06 -16.44
C PRO A 221 -52.03 10.99 -15.10
N GLU A 222 -52.03 9.82 -14.46
CA GLU A 222 -51.21 9.61 -13.28
C GLU A 222 -49.77 9.82 -13.71
N ALA A 223 -49.05 10.68 -13.00
CA ALA A 223 -47.62 10.84 -13.24
C ALA A 223 -47.01 9.45 -13.11
N LEU A 224 -46.46 8.92 -14.21
CA LEU A 224 -45.75 7.66 -14.21
C LEU A 224 -44.53 7.84 -13.30
N ASN A 225 -44.68 7.46 -12.03
CA ASN A 225 -43.68 7.71 -11.01
C ASN A 225 -42.57 6.67 -11.10
N LEU A 226 -41.76 6.78 -12.16
CA LEU A 226 -40.60 5.91 -12.42
C LEU A 226 -39.41 6.22 -11.50
N LEU A 227 -39.45 7.37 -10.81
CA LEU A 227 -38.33 7.91 -10.04
C LEU A 227 -38.52 7.76 -8.53
N MET A 228 -39.60 7.12 -8.08
CA MET A 228 -39.80 6.89 -6.66
C MET A 228 -38.79 5.86 -6.15
N ASN A 229 -37.81 6.33 -5.39
CA ASN A 229 -36.94 5.44 -4.64
C ASN A 229 -37.79 4.74 -3.57
N LYS A 230 -37.98 3.44 -3.73
CA LYS A 230 -38.67 2.62 -2.73
C LYS A 230 -37.81 2.55 -1.47
N ARG A 231 -38.47 2.46 -0.31
CA ARG A 231 -37.81 2.30 1.00
C ARG A 231 -36.85 1.12 1.03
N GLU A 232 -37.21 0.03 0.35
CA GLU A 232 -36.39 -1.18 0.17
C GLU A 232 -34.98 -0.89 -0.37
N VAL A 233 -34.81 0.16 -1.19
CA VAL A 233 -33.49 0.54 -1.74
C VAL A 233 -32.60 1.11 -0.64
N PHE A 234 -33.14 1.92 0.26
CA PHE A 234 -32.40 2.47 1.40
C PHE A 234 -32.10 1.38 2.43
N GLU A 235 -33.06 0.51 2.72
CA GLU A 235 -32.86 -0.66 3.60
C GLU A 235 -31.80 -1.62 3.04
N TRP A 236 -31.74 -1.77 1.71
CA TRP A 236 -30.70 -2.56 1.07
C TRP A 236 -29.32 -1.89 1.16
N ILE A 237 -29.23 -0.56 1.03
CA ILE A 237 -27.98 0.19 1.25
C ILE A 237 -27.47 -0.02 2.69
N GLU A 238 -28.34 0.13 3.69
CA GLU A 238 -28.02 -0.11 5.11
C GLU A 238 -27.57 -1.57 5.36
N TYR A 239 -28.25 -2.54 4.72
CA TYR A 239 -27.86 -3.94 4.80
C TYR A 239 -26.46 -4.20 4.22
N LEU A 240 -26.12 -3.57 3.09
CA LEU A 240 -24.80 -3.68 2.49
C LEU A 240 -23.72 -3.09 3.41
N GLU A 241 -23.97 -1.93 4.04
CA GLU A 241 -23.06 -1.33 5.03
C GLU A 241 -22.82 -2.28 6.22
N GLN A 242 -23.88 -2.87 6.77
CA GLN A 242 -23.76 -3.87 7.84
C GLN A 242 -22.95 -5.08 7.41
N LYS A 243 -23.13 -5.57 6.17
CA LYS A 243 -22.34 -6.68 5.65
C LYS A 243 -20.88 -6.32 5.44
N MET A 244 -20.59 -5.09 4.99
CA MET A 244 -19.23 -4.59 4.90
C MET A 244 -18.56 -4.47 6.27
N ALA A 245 -19.29 -3.99 7.29
CA ALA A 245 -18.79 -3.93 8.66
C ALA A 245 -18.48 -5.34 9.21
N GLN A 246 -19.37 -6.32 8.96
CA GLN A 246 -19.17 -7.71 9.36
C GLN A 246 -17.94 -8.35 8.70
N ILE A 247 -17.78 -8.18 7.38
CA ILE A 247 -16.66 -8.75 6.62
C ILE A 247 -15.33 -8.08 6.98
N SER A 248 -15.35 -6.76 7.15
CA SER A 248 -14.16 -5.98 7.55
C SER A 248 -13.73 -6.20 9.00
N GLY A 249 -14.57 -6.86 9.81
CA GLY A 249 -14.32 -7.08 11.24
C GLY A 249 -14.22 -5.79 12.05
N VAL A 250 -14.68 -4.65 11.51
CA VAL A 250 -14.66 -3.38 12.21
C VAL A 250 -15.85 -3.32 13.15
N ASN A 251 -15.57 -3.29 14.44
CA ASN A 251 -16.58 -3.18 15.49
C ASN A 251 -16.89 -1.70 15.80
N GLU A 252 -18.16 -1.36 16.06
CA GLU A 252 -18.63 -0.02 16.44
C GLU A 252 -17.90 0.52 17.69
N THR A 253 -17.46 -0.38 18.57
CA THR A 253 -16.63 -0.02 19.74
C THR A 253 -15.27 0.57 19.34
N ILE A 254 -14.62 0.06 18.27
CA ILE A 254 -13.38 0.66 17.73
C ILE A 254 -13.66 2.01 17.08
N GLN A 255 -14.83 2.16 16.45
CA GLN A 255 -15.25 3.40 15.80
C GLN A 255 -15.62 4.50 16.83
N GLY A 256 -15.51 4.22 18.13
CA GLY A 256 -15.84 5.16 19.19
C GLY A 256 -17.34 5.31 19.43
N GLN A 257 -18.15 4.39 18.92
CA GLN A 257 -19.60 4.34 19.09
C GLN A 257 -20.00 3.04 19.80
N PRO A 258 -19.61 2.84 21.07
CA PRO A 258 -20.00 1.65 21.81
C PRO A 258 -21.52 1.59 21.99
N GLU A 259 -22.13 0.41 21.81
CA GLU A 259 -23.56 0.19 22.08
C GLU A 259 -23.92 0.65 23.51
N ALA A 260 -25.07 1.30 23.66
CA ALA A 260 -25.52 1.92 24.92
C ALA A 260 -25.58 0.97 26.15
N ASN A 261 -25.57 -0.35 25.92
CA ASN A 261 -25.57 -1.38 26.95
C ASN A 261 -24.16 -1.77 27.45
N LEU A 262 -23.09 -1.42 26.72
CA LEU A 262 -21.69 -1.68 27.09
C LEU A 262 -21.11 -0.48 27.86
N LYS A 263 -21.61 -0.21 29.07
CA LYS A 263 -21.11 0.91 29.93
C LYS A 263 -19.96 0.54 30.87
N SER A 264 -19.54 -0.73 30.91
CA SER A 264 -18.39 -1.14 31.74
C SER A 264 -17.08 -0.91 31.00
N GLY A 265 -16.21 -0.05 31.52
CA GLY A 265 -14.89 0.25 30.94
C GLY A 265 -14.01 -0.99 30.74
N THR A 266 -14.19 -2.03 31.56
CA THR A 266 -13.48 -3.31 31.41
C THR A 266 -14.01 -4.16 30.25
N ALA A 267 -15.32 -4.13 30.00
CA ALA A 267 -15.93 -4.86 28.88
C ALA A 267 -15.61 -4.17 27.54
N LEU A 268 -15.61 -2.83 27.51
CA LEU A 268 -15.17 -2.06 26.34
C LEU A 268 -13.67 -2.29 26.05
N ALA A 269 -12.83 -2.35 27.07
CA ALA A 269 -11.40 -2.67 26.90
C ALA A 269 -11.19 -4.10 26.38
N PHE A 270 -12.04 -5.06 26.78
CA PHE A 270 -12.00 -6.43 26.28
C PHE A 270 -12.50 -6.56 24.84
N VAL A 271 -13.59 -5.88 24.47
CA VAL A 271 -14.07 -5.84 23.09
C VAL A 271 -13.05 -5.15 22.18
N ALA A 272 -12.43 -4.06 22.64
CA ALA A 272 -11.35 -3.40 21.92
C ALA A 272 -10.11 -4.30 21.78
N SER A 273 -9.75 -5.08 22.79
CA SER A 273 -8.61 -6.00 22.72
C SER A 273 -8.87 -7.20 21.82
N GLN A 274 -10.09 -7.76 21.78
CA GLN A 274 -10.48 -8.77 20.81
C GLN A 274 -10.43 -8.23 19.38
N ALA A 275 -10.81 -6.98 19.17
CA ALA A 275 -10.83 -6.38 17.85
C ALA A 275 -9.44 -6.00 17.32
N LEU A 276 -8.46 -5.73 18.21
CA LEU A 276 -7.03 -5.63 17.85
C LEU A 276 -6.50 -6.94 17.23
N VAL A 277 -7.02 -8.10 17.63
CA VAL A 277 -6.65 -9.41 17.05
C VAL A 277 -7.06 -9.50 15.57
N PHE A 278 -8.04 -8.72 15.11
CA PHE A 278 -8.48 -8.74 13.71
C PHE A 278 -7.51 -8.01 12.76
N ILE A 279 -6.77 -7.01 13.25
CA ILE A 279 -5.68 -6.32 12.51
C ILE A 279 -4.42 -7.22 12.39
N SER A 280 -4.44 -8.41 13.00
CA SER A 280 -3.28 -9.28 13.16
C SER A 280 -2.60 -9.76 11.86
N PRO A 281 -3.28 -10.06 10.73
CA PRO A 281 -2.57 -10.53 9.53
C PRO A 281 -1.58 -9.50 8.96
N LEU A 282 -2.02 -8.26 8.79
CA LEU A 282 -1.15 -7.17 8.33
C LEU A 282 -0.08 -6.84 9.36
N SER A 283 -0.41 -6.81 10.65
CA SER A 283 0.56 -6.57 11.72
C SER A 283 1.65 -7.66 11.76
N ARG A 284 1.27 -8.95 11.68
CA ARG A 284 2.22 -10.07 11.57
C ARG A 284 3.10 -9.93 10.33
N SER A 285 2.52 -9.62 9.18
CA SER A 285 3.27 -9.40 7.93
C SER A 285 4.22 -8.22 8.02
N TYR A 286 3.81 -7.14 8.69
CA TYR A 286 4.65 -5.98 8.97
C TYR A 286 5.83 -6.34 9.88
N HIS A 287 5.61 -7.09 10.98
CA HIS A 287 6.69 -7.56 11.83
C HIS A 287 7.63 -8.53 11.12
N ALA A 288 7.08 -9.43 10.28
CA ALA A 288 7.87 -10.31 9.44
C ALA A 288 8.73 -9.52 8.44
N LEU A 289 8.18 -8.46 7.83
CA LEU A 289 8.92 -7.57 6.94
C LEU A 289 10.04 -6.83 7.68
N ILE A 290 9.77 -6.27 8.88
CA ILE A 290 10.80 -5.57 9.66
C ILE A 290 11.92 -6.55 10.05
N SER A 291 11.54 -7.72 10.56
CA SER A 291 12.44 -8.81 10.93
C SER A 291 13.33 -9.24 9.76
N ASP A 292 12.73 -9.49 8.58
CA ASP A 292 13.50 -9.80 7.37
C ASP A 292 14.37 -8.62 6.96
N THR A 293 13.85 -7.39 6.98
CA THR A 293 14.56 -6.18 6.57
C THR A 293 15.85 -6.01 7.38
N TRP A 294 15.76 -6.07 8.71
CA TRP A 294 16.93 -6.00 9.60
C TRP A 294 17.88 -7.19 9.44
N THR A 295 17.34 -8.40 9.28
CA THR A 295 18.16 -9.58 9.02
C THR A 295 18.95 -9.44 7.72
N GLY A 296 18.32 -8.94 6.65
CA GLY A 296 18.99 -8.67 5.37
C GLY A 296 20.00 -7.53 5.44
N ILE A 297 19.69 -6.47 6.20
CA ILE A 297 20.64 -5.39 6.50
C ILE A 297 21.90 -5.95 7.18
N LEU A 298 21.73 -6.82 8.18
CA LEU A 298 22.85 -7.47 8.85
C LEU A 298 23.63 -8.39 7.92
N ASP A 299 22.97 -9.15 7.04
CA ASP A 299 23.66 -9.98 6.05
C ASP A 299 24.53 -9.13 5.11
N ILE A 300 24.03 -7.98 4.64
CA ILE A 300 24.79 -7.05 3.81
C ILE A 300 25.97 -6.44 4.57
N LEU A 301 25.77 -6.01 5.83
CA LEU A 301 26.87 -5.53 6.69
C LEU A 301 27.91 -6.63 6.95
N LYS A 302 27.44 -7.87 7.10
CA LYS A 302 28.21 -9.13 7.05
C LYS A 302 29.34 -9.10 6.04
N GLU A 303 28.93 -8.80 4.81
CA GLU A 303 29.71 -8.96 3.59
C GLU A 303 30.58 -7.74 3.30
N TYR A 304 30.08 -6.53 3.55
CA TYR A 304 30.73 -5.29 3.09
C TYR A 304 31.28 -4.37 4.19
N ALA A 305 30.88 -4.52 5.47
CA ALA A 305 31.30 -3.60 6.54
C ALA A 305 32.68 -3.93 7.13
N THR A 306 33.74 -3.88 6.31
CA THR A 306 35.11 -4.21 6.73
C THR A 306 35.78 -3.12 7.57
N THR A 307 35.41 -1.85 7.37
CA THR A 307 36.00 -0.71 8.07
C THR A 307 35.28 -0.41 9.39
N PRO A 308 35.98 -0.03 10.48
CA PRO A 308 35.34 0.37 11.74
C PRO A 308 34.35 1.52 11.57
N ARG A 309 33.13 1.31 12.06
CA ARG A 309 32.03 2.28 12.05
C ARG A 309 31.66 2.67 13.47
N MET A 310 31.48 3.96 13.72
CA MET A 310 31.04 4.46 15.01
C MET A 310 29.51 4.46 15.06
N ILE A 311 28.95 3.88 16.12
CA ILE A 311 27.54 3.96 16.46
C ILE A 311 27.37 4.65 17.80
N LEU A 312 26.32 5.44 17.91
CA LEU A 312 25.89 6.04 19.17
C LEU A 312 24.74 5.18 19.70
N ILE A 313 24.98 4.51 20.82
CA ILE A 313 23.97 3.70 21.50
C ILE A 313 23.33 4.60 22.55
N SER A 314 22.02 4.86 22.43
CA SER A 314 21.25 5.49 23.51
C SER A 314 20.68 4.40 24.42
N GLY A 315 21.20 4.30 25.64
CA GLY A 315 20.67 3.36 26.64
C GLY A 315 19.34 3.83 27.24
N LEU A 316 18.65 2.93 27.96
CA LEU A 316 17.38 3.17 28.69
C LEU A 316 17.40 4.39 29.65
N ALA A 317 18.57 4.94 29.98
CA ALA A 317 18.74 6.09 30.86
C ALA A 317 19.36 7.33 30.17
N ASN A 318 19.23 7.47 28.84
CA ASN A 318 19.79 8.59 28.07
C ASN A 318 21.32 8.78 28.19
N LYS A 319 22.04 7.76 28.68
CA LYS A 319 23.50 7.73 28.58
C LYS A 319 23.86 7.24 27.18
N GLY A 320 24.41 8.14 26.38
CA GLY A 320 24.95 7.82 25.06
C GLY A 320 26.33 7.18 25.20
N GLU A 321 26.49 5.97 24.65
CA GLU A 321 27.80 5.32 24.52
C GLU A 321 28.18 5.25 23.05
N ALA A 322 29.35 5.79 22.70
CA ALA A 322 29.90 5.68 21.35
C ALA A 322 30.71 4.39 21.26
N LYS A 323 30.28 3.44 20.42
CA LYS A 323 30.97 2.17 20.21
C LYS A 323 31.34 2.02 18.74
N ASN A 324 32.54 1.53 18.47
CA ASN A 324 32.92 1.15 17.12
C ASN A 324 32.58 -0.32 16.88
N PHE A 325 32.07 -0.66 15.70
CA PHE A 325 31.84 -2.04 15.28
C PHE A 325 32.37 -2.29 13.87
N THR A 326 32.69 -3.56 13.61
CA THR A 326 33.12 -4.11 12.32
C THR A 326 32.27 -5.33 11.96
N ASN A 327 32.38 -5.82 10.73
CA ASN A 327 31.70 -7.05 10.30
C ASN A 327 31.97 -8.26 11.23
N LYS A 328 33.15 -8.34 11.87
CA LYS A 328 33.50 -9.41 12.80
C LYS A 328 32.66 -9.40 14.08
N ASP A 329 32.25 -8.22 14.54
CA ASP A 329 31.50 -8.07 15.80
C ASP A 329 30.04 -8.52 15.67
N ILE A 330 29.51 -8.50 14.45
CA ILE A 330 28.12 -8.89 14.13
C ILE A 330 28.03 -10.23 13.39
N ALA A 331 29.16 -10.90 13.14
CA ALA A 331 29.22 -12.13 12.36
C ALA A 331 28.35 -13.27 12.93
N THR A 332 28.23 -13.32 14.26
CA THR A 332 27.47 -14.34 15.00
C THR A 332 25.95 -14.13 15.01
N ILE A 333 25.46 -12.98 14.54
CA ILE A 333 24.03 -12.65 14.59
C ILE A 333 23.36 -13.19 13.33
N ASP A 334 22.63 -14.30 13.42
CA ASP A 334 22.00 -14.91 12.24
C ASP A 334 20.66 -14.30 11.83
N ARG A 335 19.84 -13.89 12.80
CA ARG A 335 18.48 -13.40 12.56
C ARG A 335 18.07 -12.40 13.62
N VAL A 336 17.38 -11.35 13.19
CA VAL A 336 16.66 -10.44 14.09
C VAL A 336 15.23 -10.92 14.18
N ILE A 337 14.67 -11.00 15.38
CA ILE A 337 13.26 -11.30 15.60
C ILE A 337 12.64 -10.08 16.25
N VAL A 338 11.53 -9.62 15.70
CA VAL A 338 10.74 -8.54 16.28
C VAL A 338 9.60 -9.19 17.04
N GLU A 339 9.63 -9.05 18.36
CA GLU A 339 8.53 -9.46 19.23
C GLU A 339 7.70 -8.24 19.57
N ASP A 340 6.40 -8.36 19.38
CA ASP A 340 5.46 -7.33 19.76
C ASP A 340 5.32 -7.37 21.29
N GLY A 341 5.67 -6.27 21.96
CA GLY A 341 5.38 -6.13 23.39
C GLY A 341 3.88 -6.20 23.62
N ASN A 342 3.42 -6.72 24.77
CA ASN A 342 1.99 -6.90 25.07
C ASN A 342 1.19 -5.63 24.68
N PRO A 343 0.25 -5.71 23.72
CA PRO A 343 -0.51 -4.54 23.25
C PRO A 343 -1.22 -3.78 24.39
N LEU A 344 -1.58 -4.46 25.48
CA LEU A 344 -2.14 -3.83 26.68
C LEU A 344 -1.17 -2.84 27.33
N THR A 345 0.14 -3.13 27.37
CA THR A 345 1.13 -2.20 27.95
C THR A 345 1.42 -1.01 27.05
N GLN A 346 1.10 -1.09 25.76
CA GLN A 346 1.26 0.02 24.82
C GLN A 346 0.13 1.06 24.95
N THR A 347 -1.07 0.65 25.36
CA THR A 347 -2.21 1.55 25.56
C THR A 347 -2.27 2.13 26.97
N LEU A 348 -2.76 3.36 27.12
CA LEU A 348 -2.95 3.97 28.44
C LEU A 348 -3.95 3.19 29.29
N ALA A 349 -5.06 2.76 28.70
CA ALA A 349 -6.10 1.98 29.38
C ALA A 349 -5.56 0.63 29.87
N GLY A 350 -4.79 -0.09 29.05
CA GLY A 350 -4.20 -1.36 29.46
C GLY A 350 -3.09 -1.19 30.51
N ARG A 351 -2.28 -0.12 30.47
CA ARG A 351 -1.34 0.21 31.56
C ARG A 351 -2.05 0.47 32.88
N ILE A 352 -3.18 1.19 32.86
CA ILE A 352 -3.99 1.46 34.05
C ILE A 352 -4.60 0.17 34.58
N GLN A 353 -5.14 -0.69 33.70
CA GLN A 353 -5.71 -1.99 34.11
C GLN A 353 -4.64 -2.89 34.72
N ILE A 354 -3.48 -3.03 34.09
CA ILE A 354 -2.36 -3.82 34.64
C ILE A 354 -1.91 -3.26 35.99
N ALA A 355 -1.84 -1.93 36.13
CA ALA A 355 -1.51 -1.31 37.41
C ALA A 355 -2.57 -1.59 38.47
N GLN A 356 -3.86 -1.54 38.13
CA GLN A 356 -4.95 -1.88 39.03
C GLN A 356 -4.92 -3.36 39.43
N ASP A 357 -4.67 -4.27 38.48
CA ASP A 357 -4.56 -5.71 38.72
C ASP A 357 -3.35 -6.03 39.60
N LEU A 358 -2.21 -5.34 39.40
CA LEU A 358 -1.01 -5.49 40.24
C LEU A 358 -1.24 -4.99 41.67
N VAL A 359 -1.93 -3.85 41.83
CA VAL A 359 -2.33 -3.33 43.15
C VAL A 359 -3.31 -4.29 43.83
N GLN A 360 -4.26 -4.85 43.09
CA GLN A 360 -5.25 -5.80 43.62
C GLN A 360 -4.63 -7.17 43.97
N ALA A 361 -3.58 -7.58 43.25
CA ALA A 361 -2.77 -8.77 43.56
C ALA A 361 -1.74 -8.53 44.67
N GLY A 362 -1.60 -7.31 45.19
CA GLY A 362 -0.66 -6.95 46.25
C GLY A 362 0.81 -6.98 45.82
N LEU A 363 1.09 -6.83 44.52
CA LEU A 363 2.41 -6.91 43.90
C LEU A 363 2.98 -5.52 43.53
N ALA A 364 2.32 -4.44 43.93
CA ALA A 364 2.69 -3.05 43.67
C ALA A 364 2.96 -2.27 44.96
#